data_AF-A0A923RPQ2-F1
#
_entry.id   AF-A0A923RPQ2-F1
#
_cell.length_a   1.000
_cell.length_b   1.000
_cell.length_c   1.000
_cell.angle_alpha   90.00
_cell.angle_beta   90.00
_cell.angle_gamma   90.00
#
_symmetry.space_group_name_H-M   'P 1'
#
loop_
_entity.id
_entity.type
_entity.pdbx_description
1 polymer ?
#
loop_
_entity_poly.entity_id
_entity_poly.type
_entity_poly.pdbx_seq_one_letter_code
_entity_poly.pdbx_strand_id
1 'polypeptide(L)'
;MADEEKTEIFHLKEEVEEELNQVYLELGKQYYEGGFEDPLPQLLPLFDRITRLKNQQADNRATCPNCKAKLEPGAVFCGSCGTKVG
;
A
#
# COMPACT_ATOMS: atom_id res chain seq x y z
N MET A 1 -26.95 10.11 0.16
CA MET A 1 -26.36 9.04 -0.67
C MET A 1 -24.84 9.21 -0.82
N ALA A 2 -24.12 9.72 0.19
CA ALA A 2 -22.65 9.91 0.14
C ALA A 2 -21.93 9.33 1.38
N ASP A 3 -22.67 8.69 2.28
CA ASP A 3 -22.17 8.24 3.60
C ASP A 3 -21.78 6.74 3.59
N GLU A 4 -22.46 5.91 2.78
CA GLU A 4 -22.18 4.46 2.68
C GLU A 4 -20.84 4.17 1.97
N GLU A 5 -20.54 4.86 0.86
CA GLU A 5 -19.30 4.69 0.08
C GLU A 5 -18.02 5.00 0.90
N LYS A 6 -18.12 5.92 1.86
CA LYS A 6 -17.00 6.34 2.70
C LYS A 6 -16.64 5.31 3.77
N THR A 7 -17.62 4.50 4.19
CA THR A 7 -17.46 3.49 5.23
C THR A 7 -16.79 2.23 4.65
N GLU A 8 -17.16 1.84 3.43
CA GLU A 8 -16.55 0.72 2.72
C GLU A 8 -15.09 0.99 2.34
N ILE A 9 -14.78 2.20 1.84
CA ILE A 9 -13.39 2.59 1.52
C ILE A 9 -12.49 2.60 2.77
N PHE A 10 -13.03 2.95 3.94
CA PHE A 10 -12.26 2.97 5.18
C PHE A 10 -11.94 1.55 5.68
N HIS A 11 -12.93 0.64 5.66
CA HIS A 11 -12.72 -0.77 6.04
C HIS A 11 -11.72 -1.46 5.08
N LEU A 12 -11.85 -1.25 3.78
CA LEU A 12 -10.92 -1.78 2.78
C LEU A 12 -9.48 -1.31 3.00
N LYS A 13 -9.27 -0.11 3.54
CA LYS A 13 -7.92 0.39 3.87
C LYS A 13 -7.35 -0.28 5.10
N GLU A 14 -8.17 -0.47 6.13
CA GLU A 14 -7.78 -1.15 7.37
C GLU A 14 -7.45 -2.62 7.09
N GLU A 15 -8.28 -3.33 6.32
CA GLU A 15 -8.05 -4.72 5.91
C GLU A 15 -6.74 -4.90 5.12
N VAL A 16 -6.44 -3.99 4.17
CA VAL A 16 -5.19 -4.03 3.39
C VAL A 16 -3.97 -3.74 4.27
N GLU A 17 -4.09 -2.83 5.24
CA GLU A 17 -3.01 -2.53 6.19
C GLU A 17 -2.76 -3.69 7.16
N GLU A 18 -3.82 -4.31 7.68
CA GLU A 18 -3.73 -5.53 8.49
C GLU A 18 -3.09 -6.68 7.70
N GLU A 19 -3.52 -6.92 6.46
CA GLU A 19 -2.92 -7.96 5.63
C GLU A 19 -1.43 -7.69 5.39
N LEU A 20 -1.06 -6.44 5.09
CA LEU A 20 0.34 -6.06 4.90
C LEU A 20 1.18 -6.35 6.16
N ASN A 21 0.66 -6.02 7.33
CA ASN A 21 1.31 -6.29 8.61
C ASN A 21 1.46 -7.80 8.88
N GLN A 22 0.45 -8.60 8.56
CA GLN A 22 0.53 -10.05 8.67
C GLN A 22 1.64 -10.63 7.77
N VAL A 23 1.75 -10.15 6.53
CA VAL A 23 2.80 -10.63 5.62
C VAL A 23 4.21 -10.22 6.11
N TYR A 24 4.36 -9.03 6.70
CA TYR A 24 5.62 -8.63 7.34
C TYR A 24 6.00 -9.52 8.52
N LEU A 25 5.03 -9.86 9.37
CA LEU A 25 5.24 -10.77 10.49
C LEU A 25 5.69 -12.15 10.00
N GLU A 26 4.99 -12.69 9.01
CA GLU A 26 5.28 -14.02 8.46
C GLU A 26 6.65 -14.05 7.78
N LEU A 27 7.01 -13.01 7.03
CA LEU A 27 8.35 -12.86 6.45
C LEU A 27 9.44 -12.90 7.52
N GLY A 28 9.29 -12.14 8.60
CA GLY A 28 10.26 -12.12 9.70
C GLY A 28 10.39 -13.48 10.39
N LYS A 29 9.27 -14.17 10.61
CA LYS A 29 9.24 -15.52 11.18
C LYS A 29 9.96 -16.53 10.28
N GLN A 30 9.62 -16.58 9.00
CA GLN A 30 10.25 -17.49 8.03
C GLN A 30 11.74 -17.20 7.87
N TYR A 31 12.14 -15.93 7.89
CA TYR A 31 13.54 -15.52 7.87
C TYR A 31 14.30 -16.04 9.11
N TYR A 32 13.75 -15.84 10.30
CA TYR A 32 14.41 -16.24 11.56
C TYR A 32 14.45 -17.76 11.75
N GLU A 33 13.32 -18.45 11.53
CA GLU A 33 13.19 -19.89 11.74
C GLU A 33 13.86 -20.72 10.63
N GLY A 34 13.94 -20.17 9.42
CA GLY A 34 14.44 -20.88 8.25
C GLY A 34 15.93 -21.23 8.29
N GLY A 35 16.72 -20.54 9.11
CA GLY A 35 18.15 -20.83 9.28
C GLY A 35 18.93 -20.88 7.96
N PHE A 36 18.48 -20.13 6.96
CA PHE A 36 18.98 -20.21 5.59
C PHE A 36 20.34 -19.51 5.45
N GLU A 37 21.26 -20.14 4.73
CA GLU A 37 22.53 -19.54 4.32
C GLU A 37 22.31 -18.48 3.21
N ASP A 38 21.31 -18.73 2.35
CA ASP A 38 20.80 -17.77 1.34
C ASP A 38 19.26 -17.67 1.41
N PRO A 39 18.72 -16.74 2.21
CA PRO A 39 17.28 -16.64 2.47
C PRO A 39 16.48 -16.07 1.30
N LEU A 40 17.13 -15.38 0.35
CA LEU A 40 16.43 -14.59 -0.68
C LEU A 40 15.49 -15.42 -1.57
N PRO A 41 15.92 -16.55 -2.19
CA PRO A 41 15.08 -17.32 -3.11
C PRO A 41 13.78 -17.83 -2.49
N GLN A 42 13.82 -18.20 -1.19
CA GLN A 42 12.67 -18.76 -0.50
C GLN A 42 11.68 -17.69 0.00
N LEU A 43 12.15 -16.48 0.22
CA LEU A 43 11.33 -15.36 0.69
C LEU A 43 10.76 -14.50 -0.46
N LEU A 44 11.16 -14.73 -1.71
CA LEU A 44 10.62 -14.06 -2.90
C LEU A 44 9.08 -14.01 -2.92
N PRO A 45 8.33 -15.09 -2.63
CA PRO A 45 6.87 -15.05 -2.65
C PRO A 45 6.27 -14.05 -1.65
N LEU A 46 6.90 -13.88 -0.48
CA LEU A 46 6.49 -12.92 0.53
C LEU A 46 6.82 -11.48 0.11
N PHE A 47 7.97 -11.26 -0.53
CA PHE A 47 8.32 -9.96 -1.10
C PHE A 47 7.38 -9.52 -2.24
N ASP A 48 6.99 -10.44 -3.12
CA ASP A 48 6.01 -10.19 -4.17
C ASP A 48 4.65 -9.77 -3.57
N ARG A 49 4.21 -10.47 -2.51
CA ARG A 49 2.96 -10.16 -1.82
C ARG A 49 3.01 -8.78 -1.15
N ILE A 50 4.11 -8.44 -0.47
CA ILE A 50 4.34 -7.11 0.12
C ILE A 50 4.30 -6.02 -0.96
N THR A 51 4.96 -6.25 -2.09
CA THR A 51 4.99 -5.30 -3.21
C THR A 51 3.59 -5.01 -3.73
N ARG A 52 2.76 -6.05 -3.90
CA ARG A 52 1.37 -5.89 -4.35
C ARG A 52 0.53 -5.08 -3.37
N LEU A 53 0.58 -5.42 -2.08
CA LEU A 53 -0.19 -4.73 -1.03
C LEU A 53 0.24 -3.27 -0.86
N LYS A 54 1.55 -2.97 -0.91
CA LYS A 54 2.05 -1.59 -0.88
C LYS A 54 1.58 -0.76 -2.06
N ASN A 55 1.54 -1.35 -3.26
CA ASN A 55 1.04 -0.66 -4.44
C ASN A 55 -0.47 -0.36 -4.34
N GLN A 56 -1.26 -1.25 -3.73
CA GLN A 56 -2.68 -1.03 -3.46
C GLN A 56 -2.92 0.12 -2.46
N GLN A 57 -2.04 0.30 -1.46
CA GLN A 57 -2.11 1.47 -0.57
C GLN A 57 -1.73 2.79 -1.26
N ALA A 58 -0.80 2.76 -2.21
CA ALA A 58 -0.31 3.97 -2.90
C ALA A 58 -1.32 4.55 -3.90
N ASP A 59 -2.12 3.71 -4.57
CA ASP A 59 -3.02 4.13 -5.64
C ASP A 59 -4.17 5.04 -5.14
N ASN A 60 -4.58 4.90 -3.87
CA ASN A 60 -5.61 5.75 -3.25
C ASN A 60 -5.17 7.20 -2.97
N ARG A 61 -3.87 7.52 -3.06
CA ARG A 61 -3.36 8.90 -3.00
C ARG A 61 -3.09 9.47 -4.39
N ALA A 62 -3.33 8.70 -5.44
CA ALA A 62 -2.91 9.02 -6.79
C ALA A 62 -3.85 9.97 -7.52
N THR A 63 -4.79 10.67 -6.87
CA THR A 63 -5.73 11.54 -7.58
C THR A 63 -5.94 12.87 -6.87
N CYS A 64 -5.82 13.97 -7.61
CA CYS A 64 -6.00 15.31 -7.08
C CYS A 64 -7.47 15.56 -6.70
N PRO A 65 -7.77 15.99 -5.48
CA PRO A 65 -9.16 16.26 -5.05
C PRO A 65 -9.78 17.45 -5.78
N ASN A 66 -8.98 18.36 -6.33
CA ASN A 66 -9.46 19.56 -7.01
C ASN A 66 -9.72 19.32 -8.51
N CYS A 67 -8.75 18.75 -9.23
CA CYS A 67 -8.83 18.62 -10.69
C CYS A 67 -8.95 17.17 -11.20
N LYS A 68 -8.94 16.18 -10.30
CA LYS A 68 -8.96 14.74 -10.61
C LYS A 68 -7.78 14.23 -11.45
N ALA A 69 -6.73 15.03 -11.63
CA ALA A 69 -5.52 14.58 -12.30
C ALA A 69 -4.77 13.54 -11.45
N LYS A 70 -4.07 12.62 -12.13
CA LYS A 70 -3.26 11.61 -11.44
C LYS A 70 -2.08 12.29 -10.73
N LEU A 71 -1.92 12.01 -9.45
CA LEU A 71 -0.81 12.49 -8.61
C LEU A 71 0.30 11.46 -8.61
N GLU A 72 1.54 11.95 -8.64
CA GLU A 72 2.70 11.11 -8.42
C GLU A 72 2.78 10.67 -6.94
N PRO A 73 3.31 9.47 -6.65
CA PRO A 73 3.47 9.00 -5.29
C PRO A 73 4.36 9.95 -4.50
N GLY A 74 3.83 10.49 -3.39
CA GLY A 74 4.54 11.47 -2.56
C GLY A 74 4.49 12.92 -3.06
N ALA A 75 3.67 13.22 -4.08
CA ALA A 75 3.46 14.59 -4.53
C ALA A 75 2.91 15.47 -3.39
N VAL A 76 3.56 16.61 -3.12
CA VAL A 76 3.07 17.63 -2.17
C VAL A 76 2.10 18.61 -2.86
N PHE A 77 2.24 18.77 -4.18
CA PHE A 77 1.40 19.63 -5.02
C PHE A 77 1.01 18.90 -6.31
N CYS A 78 -0.17 19.22 -6.83
CA CYS A 78 -0.65 18.68 -8.10
C CYS A 78 0.07 19.36 -9.27
N GLY A 79 0.76 18.58 -10.11
CA GLY A 79 1.43 19.09 -11.31
C GLY A 79 0.47 19.65 -12.38
N SER A 80 -0.83 19.30 -12.34
CA SER A 80 -1.82 19.78 -13.31
C SER A 80 -2.52 21.07 -12.91
N CYS A 81 -2.80 21.29 -11.61
CA CYS A 81 -3.56 22.46 -11.16
C CYS A 81 -2.92 23.25 -10.01
N GLY A 82 -1.78 22.81 -9.47
CA GLY A 82 -1.07 23.47 -8.38
C GLY A 82 -1.69 23.30 -6.99
N THR A 83 -2.81 22.57 -6.85
CA THR A 83 -3.41 22.28 -5.54
C THR A 83 -2.45 21.52 -4.65
N LYS A 84 -2.30 21.95 -3.39
CA LYS A 84 -1.55 21.22 -2.37
C LYS A 84 -2.30 19.93 -1.99
N VAL A 85 -1.60 18.80 -2.03
CA VAL A 85 -2.15 17.44 -1.88
C VAL A 85 -1.40 16.59 -0.85
N GLY A 86 -0.29 17.12 -0.30
CA GLY A 86 0.49 16.52 0.80
C GLY A 86 0.40 17.29 2.10
#